data_AF-A0A662I6C8-F1
#
_entry.id   AF-A0A662I6C8-F1
#
_cell.length_a   1.000
_cell.length_b   1.000
_cell.length_c   1.000
_cell.angle_alpha   90.00
_cell.angle_beta   90.00
_cell.angle_gamma   90.00
#
_symmetry.space_group_name_H-M   'P 1'
#
loop_
_entity.id
_entity.type
_entity.pdbx_description
1 polymer ?
#
loop_
_entity_poly.entity_id
_entity_poly.type
_entity_poly.pdbx_seq_one_letter_code
_entity_poly.pdbx_strand_id
1 'polypeptide(L)'
;MAARVYRNEDVRRLIAFIPEGHTHIRLVVELKDQTLILQEATVAAIVRAYVSVATHPLRRAVELRLTELEERKPLYARHQLVETSRSEAEVLGEAQELWIKAERA
;
A
#
# COMPACT_ATOMS: atom_id res chain seq x y z
N MET A 1 -2.29 17.01 1.53
CA MET A 1 -2.03 16.32 0.25
C MET A 1 -3.37 16.07 -0.43
N ALA A 2 -3.47 16.23 -1.75
CA ALA A 2 -4.66 15.85 -2.49
C ALA A 2 -4.65 14.34 -2.73
N ALA A 3 -5.74 13.65 -2.37
CA ALA A 3 -5.93 12.24 -2.68
C ALA A 3 -6.66 12.12 -4.03
N ARG A 4 -6.33 11.09 -4.81
CA ARG A 4 -6.95 10.80 -6.11
C ARG A 4 -7.39 9.35 -6.15
N VAL A 5 -8.58 9.09 -6.71
CA VAL A 5 -9.04 7.73 -7.00
C VAL A 5 -8.63 7.36 -8.43
N TYR A 6 -7.99 6.20 -8.57
CA TYR A 6 -7.76 5.58 -9.87
C TYR A 6 -8.74 4.44 -10.07
N ARG A 7 -9.54 4.53 -11.13
CA ARG A 7 -10.39 3.40 -11.56
C ARG A 7 -9.53 2.41 -12.32
N ASN A 8 -10.02 1.18 -12.46
CA ASN A 8 -9.29 0.17 -13.21
C ASN A 8 -9.04 0.60 -14.68
N GLU A 9 -9.97 1.37 -15.27
CA GLU A 9 -9.82 1.96 -16.61
C GLU A 9 -8.73 3.03 -16.71
N ASP A 10 -8.23 3.55 -15.58
CA ASP A 10 -7.13 4.51 -15.53
C ASP A 10 -5.76 3.84 -15.46
N VAL A 11 -5.71 2.54 -15.20
CA VAL A 11 -4.48 1.75 -15.18
C VAL A 11 -4.18 1.28 -16.60
N ARG A 12 -3.06 1.72 -17.17
CA ARG A 12 -2.60 1.29 -18.49
C ARG A 12 -1.89 -0.05 -18.43
N ARG A 13 -1.01 -0.22 -17.45
CA ARG A 13 -0.13 -1.39 -17.37
C ARG A 13 0.46 -1.58 -15.97
N LEU A 14 0.73 -2.83 -15.61
CA LEU A 14 1.54 -3.21 -14.45
C LEU A 14 2.78 -4.00 -14.91
N ILE A 15 3.94 -3.78 -14.29
CA ILE A 15 5.16 -4.57 -14.52
C ILE A 15 5.83 -4.90 -13.19
N ALA A 16 5.88 -6.18 -12.84
CA ALA A 16 6.73 -6.66 -11.75
C ALA A 16 8.03 -7.20 -12.34
N PHE A 17 9.17 -6.73 -11.83
CA PHE A 17 10.48 -7.14 -12.31
C PHE A 17 11.54 -7.05 -11.21
N ILE A 18 12.66 -7.72 -11.40
CA ILE A 18 13.85 -7.57 -10.56
C ILE A 18 14.88 -6.84 -11.42
N PRO A 19 15.35 -5.63 -11.03
CA PRO A 19 16.39 -4.93 -11.78
C PRO A 19 17.68 -5.74 -11.84
N GLU A 20 18.47 -5.55 -12.90
CA GLU A 20 19.80 -6.18 -12.99
C GLU A 20 20.66 -5.82 -11.76
N GLY A 21 21.37 -6.82 -11.22
CA GLY A 21 22.20 -6.67 -10.02
C GLY A 21 21.43 -6.51 -8.71
N HIS A 22 20.09 -6.60 -8.71
CA HIS A 22 19.27 -6.52 -7.51
C HIS A 22 18.62 -7.87 -7.17
N THR A 23 18.24 -8.03 -5.91
CA THR A 23 17.52 -9.22 -5.42
C THR A 23 16.02 -8.96 -5.22
N HIS A 24 15.64 -7.68 -5.15
CA HIS A 24 14.30 -7.26 -4.72
C HIS A 24 13.44 -6.81 -5.88
N ILE A 25 12.16 -7.16 -5.81
CA ILE A 25 11.17 -6.80 -6.82
C ILE A 25 10.96 -5.27 -6.85
N ARG A 26 10.65 -4.76 -8.04
CA ARG A 26 10.04 -3.47 -8.30
C ARG A 26 8.70 -3.68 -9.00
N LEU A 27 7.70 -2.87 -8.65
CA LEU A 27 6.41 -2.86 -9.31
C LEU A 27 6.20 -1.50 -9.97
N VAL A 28 6.12 -1.49 -11.30
CA VAL A 28 5.67 -0.34 -12.09
C VAL A 28 4.15 -0.37 -12.17
N VAL A 29 3.52 0.74 -11.83
CA VAL A 29 2.09 1.01 -12.03
C VAL A 29 1.97 2.20 -12.99
N GLU A 30 1.65 1.92 -14.25
CA GLU A 30 1.45 2.95 -15.26
C GLU A 30 -0.02 3.36 -15.27
N LEU A 31 -0.28 4.62 -14.91
CA LEU A 31 -1.59 5.25 -14.87
C LEU A 31 -1.71 6.22 -16.06
N LYS A 32 -2.92 6.69 -16.36
CA LYS A 32 -3.16 7.63 -17.48
C LYS A 32 -2.38 8.95 -17.36
N ASP A 33 -2.13 9.41 -16.14
CA ASP A 33 -1.54 10.71 -15.81
C ASP A 33 -0.13 10.62 -15.22
N GLN A 34 0.27 9.48 -14.66
CA GLN A 34 1.59 9.29 -14.04
C GLN A 34 2.04 7.84 -14.00
N THR A 35 3.29 7.61 -13.62
CA THR A 35 3.84 6.25 -13.39
C THR A 35 4.41 6.16 -11.98
N LEU A 36 4.03 5.11 -11.25
CA LEU A 36 4.56 4.81 -9.92
C LEU A 36 5.53 3.63 -10.02
N ILE A 37 6.66 3.70 -9.30
CA ILE A 37 7.59 2.57 -9.15
C ILE A 37 7.74 2.28 -7.66
N LEU A 38 7.24 1.12 -7.23
CA LEU A 38 7.20 0.72 -5.84
C LEU A 38 8.31 -0.29 -5.51
N GLN A 39 8.86 -0.19 -4.31
CA GLN A 39 9.78 -1.18 -3.75
C GLN A 39 9.02 -2.40 -3.23
N GLU A 40 9.67 -3.57 -3.25
CA GLU A 40 9.10 -4.83 -2.78
C GLU A 40 8.45 -4.74 -1.39
N ALA A 41 9.10 -4.08 -0.43
CA ALA A 41 8.56 -3.94 0.93
C ALA A 41 7.22 -3.19 0.96
N THR A 42 7.06 -2.17 0.11
CA THR A 42 5.80 -1.43 -0.05
C THR A 42 4.73 -2.29 -0.69
N VAL A 43 5.07 -3.03 -1.76
CA VAL A 43 4.13 -3.93 -2.44
C VAL A 43 3.66 -5.03 -1.48
N ALA A 44 4.58 -5.64 -0.73
CA ALA A 44 4.26 -6.63 0.28
C ALA A 44 3.31 -6.07 1.36
N ALA A 45 3.51 -4.82 1.79
CA ALA A 45 2.61 -4.17 2.73
C ALA A 45 1.21 -3.92 2.16
N ILE A 46 1.11 -3.48 0.90
CA ILE A 46 -0.18 -3.33 0.20
C ILE A 46 -0.91 -4.67 0.18
N VAL A 47 -0.23 -5.76 -0.20
CA VAL A 47 -0.81 -7.11 -0.23
C VAL A 47 -1.26 -7.54 1.17
N ARG A 48 -0.44 -7.34 2.21
CA ARG A 48 -0.81 -7.67 3.60
C ARG A 48 -2.04 -6.89 4.07
N ALA A 49 -2.09 -5.59 3.81
CA ALA A 49 -3.22 -4.75 4.19
C ALA A 49 -4.51 -5.21 3.51
N TYR A 50 -4.43 -5.45 2.19
CA TYR A 50 -5.56 -5.93 1.39
C TYR A 50 -6.07 -7.30 1.89
N VAL A 51 -5.19 -8.28 2.01
CA VAL A 51 -5.54 -9.63 2.46
C VAL A 51 -6.14 -9.60 3.87
N SER A 52 -5.55 -8.82 4.78
CA SER A 52 -6.04 -8.70 6.16
C SER A 52 -7.52 -8.28 6.26
N VAL A 53 -7.99 -7.45 5.33
CA VAL A 53 -9.40 -7.04 5.26
C VAL A 53 -10.20 -8.04 4.42
N ALA A 54 -9.72 -8.37 3.22
CA ALA A 54 -10.45 -9.19 2.25
C ALA A 54 -10.73 -10.62 2.72
N THR A 55 -9.86 -11.20 3.55
CA THR A 55 -10.00 -12.58 4.02
C THR A 55 -10.49 -12.70 5.46
N HIS A 56 -10.75 -11.58 6.15
CA HIS A 56 -11.27 -11.60 7.52
C HIS A 56 -12.79 -11.32 7.50
N PRO A 57 -13.63 -12.15 8.14
CA PRO A 57 -15.09 -12.10 7.95
C PRO A 57 -15.75 -10.80 8.46
N LEU A 58 -15.10 -10.08 9.38
CA LEU A 58 -15.66 -8.89 10.03
C LEU A 58 -14.77 -7.65 9.95
N ARG A 59 -13.52 -7.77 9.48
CA ARG A 59 -12.57 -6.63 9.53
C ARG A 59 -12.86 -5.73 8.34
N ARG A 60 -12.91 -4.42 8.57
CA ARG A 60 -13.25 -3.43 7.55
C ARG A 60 -12.11 -2.46 7.26
N ALA A 61 -11.14 -2.35 8.16
CA ALA A 61 -9.97 -1.51 7.95
C ALA A 61 -8.75 -2.07 8.69
N VAL A 62 -7.56 -1.72 8.20
CA VAL A 62 -6.29 -1.93 8.89
C VAL A 62 -5.35 -0.79 8.48
N GLU A 63 -4.58 -0.24 9.41
CA GLU A 63 -3.54 0.73 9.11
C GLU A 63 -2.18 0.05 9.25
N LEU A 64 -1.33 0.18 8.23
CA LEU A 64 0.09 -0.11 8.34
C LEU A 64 0.86 1.20 8.19
N ARG A 65 1.72 1.52 9.16
CA ARG A 65 2.47 2.78 9.21
C ARG A 65 3.97 2.53 9.12
N LEU A 66 4.68 3.50 8.56
CA LEU A 66 6.12 3.44 8.37
C LEU A 66 6.80 3.46 9.74
N THR A 67 7.52 2.38 10.02
CA THR A 67 8.27 2.20 11.25
C THR A 67 9.66 1.72 10.90
N GLU A 68 10.64 2.25 11.63
CA GLU A 68 12.01 1.79 11.57
C GLU A 68 12.18 0.63 12.55
N LEU A 69 12.60 -0.54 12.05
CA LEU A 69 12.72 -1.75 12.85
C LEU A 69 14.19 -2.10 13.12
N GLU A 70 14.57 -2.06 14.40
CA GLU A 70 15.87 -2.54 14.86
C GLU A 70 15.95 -4.06 14.76
N GLU A 71 14.96 -4.77 15.32
CA GLU A 71 14.82 -6.21 15.23
C GLU A 71 13.95 -6.62 14.03
N ARG A 72 14.53 -7.39 13.11
CA ARG A 72 13.85 -7.89 11.90
C ARG A 72 14.56 -9.12 11.35
N LYS A 73 13.84 -9.89 10.52
CA LYS A 73 14.43 -11.03 9.81
C LYS A 73 15.57 -10.57 8.88
N PRO A 74 16.58 -11.41 8.64
CA PRO A 74 17.62 -11.12 7.65
C PRO A 74 17.00 -10.76 6.30
N LEU A 75 17.63 -9.82 5.58
CA LEU A 75 17.22 -9.32 4.25
C LEU A 75 15.94 -8.46 4.23
N TYR A 76 15.26 -8.26 5.36
CA TYR A 76 14.16 -7.30 5.42
C TYR A 76 14.69 -5.86 5.49
N ALA A 77 14.02 -4.96 4.77
CA ALA A 77 14.31 -3.53 4.83
C ALA A 77 14.14 -3.00 6.26
N ARG A 78 15.00 -2.05 6.65
CA ARG A 78 14.95 -1.36 7.97
C ARG A 78 13.65 -0.59 8.15
N HIS A 79 13.16 0.05 7.09
CA HIS A 79 11.88 0.75 7.08
C HIS A 79 10.80 -0.18 6.55
N GLN A 80 9.80 -0.47 7.38
CA GLN A 80 8.68 -1.35 7.05
C GLN A 80 7.37 -0.63 7.36
N LEU A 81 6.33 -0.98 6.62
CA LEU A 81 4.95 -0.65 6.97
C LEU A 81 4.42 -1.79 7.85
N VAL A 82 4.13 -1.49 9.12
CA VAL A 82 3.63 -2.46 10.12
C VAL A 82 2.34 -1.98 10.75
N GLU A 83 1.52 -2.92 11.22
CA GLU A 83 0.22 -2.66 11.82
C GLU A 83 0.33 -1.71 13.01
N THR A 84 -0.61 -0.78 13.12
CA THR A 84 -0.66 0.15 14.26
C THR A 84 -1.63 -0.33 15.33
N SER A 85 -1.56 0.29 16.51
CA SER A 85 -2.48 0.05 17.63
C SER A 85 -3.77 0.88 17.56
N ARG A 86 -3.98 1.66 16.49
CA ARG A 86 -5.20 2.46 16.31
C ARG A 86 -6.41 1.53 16.18
N SER A 87 -7.56 1.99 16.66
CA SER A 87 -8.78 1.20 16.54
C SER A 87 -9.25 1.15 15.08
N GLU A 88 -9.91 0.04 14.70
CA GLU A 88 -10.47 -0.11 13.36
C GLU A 88 -11.47 1.00 13.02
N ALA A 89 -12.24 1.47 14.01
CA ALA A 89 -13.23 2.53 13.82
C ALA A 89 -12.58 3.88 13.45
N GLU A 90 -11.47 4.24 14.11
CA GLU A 90 -10.72 5.46 13.81
C GLU A 90 -10.11 5.40 12.41
N VAL A 91 -9.48 4.27 12.07
CA VAL A 91 -8.83 4.07 10.76
C VAL A 91 -9.88 4.09 9.64
N LEU A 92 -11.01 3.43 9.84
CA LEU A 92 -12.10 3.40 8.87
C LEU A 92 -12.68 4.81 8.64
N GLY A 93 -12.91 5.58 9.71
CA GLY A 93 -13.41 6.94 9.60
C GLY A 93 -12.50 7.84 8.78
N GLU A 94 -11.19 7.82 9.06
CA GLU A 94 -10.20 8.59 8.31
C GLU A 94 -10.14 8.18 6.83
N ALA A 95 -10.14 6.87 6.55
CA ALA A 95 -10.12 6.36 5.18
C ALA A 95 -11.37 6.78 4.40
N GLN A 96 -12.56 6.77 5.03
CA GLN A 96 -13.80 7.22 4.40
C GLN A 96 -13.76 8.70 4.05
N GLU A 97 -13.27 9.56 4.95
CA GLU A 97 -13.13 10.99 4.67
C GLU A 97 -12.18 11.25 3.50
N LEU A 98 -11.04 10.55 3.45
CA LEU A 98 -10.07 10.68 2.36
C LEU A 98 -10.66 10.24 1.03
N TRP A 99 -11.35 9.11 1.00
CA TRP A 99 -11.99 8.59 -0.21
C TRP A 99 -13.09 9.54 -0.73
N ILE A 100 -13.97 10.05 0.14
CA ILE A 100 -15.05 10.98 -0.26
C ILE A 100 -14.47 12.27 -0.84
N LYS A 101 -13.39 12.80 -0.25
CA LYS A 101 -12.72 14.00 -0.78
C LYS A 101 -12.11 13.73 -2.16
N ALA A 102 -11.52 12.55 -2.37
CA ALA A 102 -10.89 12.17 -3.63
C ALA A 102 -11.88 11.88 -4.76
N GLU A 103 -13.07 11.33 -4.47
CA GLU A 103 -14.14 11.08 -5.47
C GLU A 103 -14.77 12.37 -6.00
N ARG A 104 -14.67 13.48 -5.25
CA ARG A 104 -15.26 14.77 -5.60
C ARG A 104 -14.30 15.72 -6.32
N ALA A 105 -13.02 15.35 -6.41
CA ALA A 105 -11.96 16.15 -7.02
C ALA A 105 -11.80 15.79 -8.50
#